data_AF-E6VQM8-F1
#
_entry.id   AF-E6VQM8-F1
#
_cell.length_a   1.000
_cell.length_b   1.000
_cell.length_c   1.000
_cell.angle_alpha   90.00
_cell.angle_beta   90.00
_cell.angle_gamma   90.00
#
_symmetry.space_group_name_H-M   'P 1'
#
loop_
_entity.id
_entity.type
_entity.pdbx_description
1 polymer ?
#
loop_
_entity_poly.entity_id
_entity_poly.type
_entity_poly.pdbx_seq_one_letter_code
_entity_poly.pdbx_strand_id
1 'polypeptide(L)'
;MDRMQTIQRLLAVKDTVYGLLEWAENVSDEEFGRCCSLDCLPPEETLLRMEAFCQLAQELALECGGIVRGLDRVCVGDGGPATGGGA
;
A
#
# COMPACT_ATOMS: atom_id res chain seq x y z
N MET A 1 7.21 2.44 16.09
CA MET A 1 6.85 3.44 15.07
C MET A 1 6.05 4.53 15.75
N ASP A 2 6.35 5.79 15.48
CA ASP A 2 5.61 6.91 16.05
C ASP A 2 4.28 7.13 15.31
N ARG A 3 3.22 7.50 16.04
CA ARG A 3 1.89 7.74 15.46
C ARG A 3 1.93 8.83 14.40
N MET A 4 2.70 9.90 14.61
CA MET A 4 2.81 11.00 13.67
C MET A 4 3.45 10.54 12.36
N GLN A 5 4.51 9.74 12.42
CA GLN A 5 5.16 9.18 11.22
C GLN A 5 4.20 8.31 10.41
N THR A 6 3.36 7.51 11.08
CA THR A 6 2.36 6.67 10.41
C THR A 6 1.33 7.53 9.68
N ILE A 7 0.82 8.57 10.33
CA ILE A 7 -0.14 9.50 9.74
C ILE A 7 0.47 10.22 8.54
N GLN A 8 1.71 10.72 8.66
CA GLN A 8 2.41 11.39 7.57
C GLN A 8 2.61 10.48 6.36
N ARG A 9 2.98 9.21 6.57
CA ARG A 9 3.11 8.23 5.49
C ARG A 9 1.77 7.96 4.78
N LEU A 10 0.71 7.74 5.55
CA LEU A 10 -0.63 7.53 4.98
C LEU A 10 -1.10 8.75 4.16
N LEU A 11 -0.85 9.96 4.65
CA LEU A 11 -1.14 11.19 3.91
C LEU A 11 -0.32 11.27 2.62
N ALA A 12 0.97 10.96 2.66
CA ALA A 12 1.83 10.95 1.48
C ALA A 12 1.35 9.94 0.41
N VAL A 13 0.94 8.73 0.82
CA VAL A 13 0.33 7.75 -0.09
C VAL A 13 -0.92 8.33 -0.73
N LYS A 14 -1.83 8.86 0.09
CA LYS A 14 -3.10 9.44 -0.35
C LYS A 14 -2.86 10.56 -1.37
N ASP A 15 -1.98 11.52 -1.06
CA ASP A 15 -1.68 12.65 -1.94
C ASP A 15 -1.04 12.20 -3.26
N THR A 16 -0.13 11.21 -3.20
CA THR A 16 0.51 10.65 -4.41
C THR A 16 -0.52 9.95 -5.30
N VAL A 17 -1.41 9.14 -4.72
CA VAL A 17 -2.48 8.45 -5.47
C VAL A 17 -3.42 9.45 -6.13
N TYR A 18 -3.84 10.51 -5.42
CA TYR A 18 -4.67 11.56 -6.02
C TYR A 18 -3.98 12.22 -7.21
N GLY A 19 -2.69 12.50 -7.11
CA GLY A 19 -1.92 13.06 -8.23
C GLY A 19 -1.80 12.12 -9.43
N LEU A 20 -1.78 10.81 -9.22
CA LEU A 20 -1.80 9.82 -10.31
C LEU A 20 -3.19 9.69 -10.95
N LEU A 21 -4.24 9.73 -10.13
CA LEU A 21 -5.63 9.70 -10.61
C LEU A 21 -5.97 10.93 -11.42
N GLU A 22 -5.55 12.12 -10.96
CA GLU A 22 -5.74 13.37 -11.71
C GLU A 22 -5.13 13.28 -13.12
N TRP A 23 -3.91 12.74 -13.26
CA TRP A 23 -3.34 12.51 -14.57
C TRP A 23 -4.17 11.52 -15.39
N ALA A 24 -4.54 10.38 -14.80
CA ALA A 24 -5.32 9.33 -15.48
C ALA A 24 -6.70 9.81 -15.94
N GLU A 25 -7.32 10.76 -15.22
CA GLU A 25 -8.62 11.35 -15.57
C GLU A 25 -8.53 12.38 -16.70
N ASN A 26 -7.36 12.99 -16.92
CA ASN A 26 -7.19 14.06 -17.90
C ASN A 26 -6.49 13.60 -19.20
N VAL A 27 -5.77 12.49 -19.17
CA VAL A 27 -5.15 11.88 -20.35
C VAL A 27 -6.21 11.19 -21.22
N SER A 28 -6.02 11.17 -22.54
CA SER A 28 -6.93 10.45 -23.43
C SER A 28 -6.80 8.93 -23.27
N ASP A 29 -7.87 8.17 -23.53
CA ASP A 29 -7.84 6.71 -23.48
C ASP A 29 -6.76 6.10 -24.39
N GLU A 30 -6.54 6.70 -25.57
CA GLU A 30 -5.51 6.24 -26.52
C GLU A 30 -4.10 6.42 -25.95
N GLU A 31 -3.80 7.62 -25.43
CA GLU A 31 -2.50 7.92 -24.84
C GLU A 31 -2.27 7.12 -23.54
N PHE A 32 -3.29 6.98 -22.71
CA PHE A 32 -3.24 6.12 -21.52
C PHE A 32 -2.94 4.66 -21.90
N GLY A 33 -3.62 4.15 -22.92
CA GLY A 33 -3.40 2.81 -23.46
C GLY A 33 -1.97 2.61 -23.94
N ARG A 34 -1.42 3.59 -24.68
CA ARG A 34 -0.02 3.58 -25.13
C ARG A 34 0.99 3.66 -23.98
N CYS A 35 0.70 4.42 -22.93
CA CYS A 35 1.52 4.44 -21.72
C CYS A 35 1.52 3.07 -21.04
N CYS A 36 0.35 2.43 -20.95
CA CYS A 36 0.20 1.11 -20.34
C CYS A 36 0.88 -0.02 -21.16
N SER A 37 0.94 0.11 -22.48
CA SER A 37 1.66 -0.83 -23.36
C SER A 37 3.17 -0.54 -23.45
N LEU A 38 3.66 0.53 -22.80
CA LEU A 38 5.04 1.02 -22.86
C LEU A 38 5.46 1.52 -24.25
N ASP A 39 4.50 1.81 -25.13
CA ASP A 39 4.74 2.42 -26.45
C ASP A 39 4.98 3.94 -26.34
N CYS A 40 4.65 4.54 -25.20
CA CYS A 40 5.11 5.86 -24.78
C CYS A 40 5.27 5.92 -23.27
N LEU A 41 5.93 6.96 -22.79
CA LEU A 41 6.09 7.21 -21.36
C LEU A 41 5.09 8.27 -20.89
N PRO A 42 4.54 8.14 -19.67
CA PRO A 42 3.85 9.23 -19.01
C PRO A 42 4.75 10.46 -18.86
N PRO A 43 4.17 11.64 -18.59
CA PRO A 43 4.93 12.82 -18.20
C PRO A 43 5.88 12.52 -17.03
N GLU A 44 7.04 13.17 -17.01
CA GLU A 44 8.08 12.95 -16.00
C GLU A 44 7.56 13.09 -14.56
N GLU A 45 6.69 14.08 -14.32
CA GLU A 45 6.06 14.25 -13.01
C GLU A 45 5.19 13.05 -12.59
N THR A 46 4.44 12.46 -13.54
CA THR A 46 3.65 11.26 -13.30
C THR A 46 4.55 10.07 -12.99
N LEU A 47 5.66 9.91 -13.71
CA LEU A 47 6.64 8.85 -13.44
C LEU A 47 7.23 8.97 -12.04
N LEU A 48 7.66 10.18 -11.64
CA LEU A 48 8.17 10.43 -10.28
C LEU A 48 7.11 10.11 -9.21
N ARG A 49 5.84 10.44 -9.46
CA ARG A 49 4.73 10.07 -8.57
C ARG A 49 4.52 8.56 -8.51
N MET A 50 4.63 7.84 -9.64
CA MET A 50 4.54 6.37 -9.67
C MET A 50 5.67 5.73 -8.86
N GLU A 51 6.90 6.21 -9.02
CA GLU A 51 8.05 5.74 -8.24
C GLU A 51 7.88 6.00 -6.74
N ALA A 52 7.44 7.21 -6.36
CA ALA A 52 7.15 7.57 -4.99
C ALA A 52 6.04 6.68 -4.39
N PHE A 53 4.98 6.41 -5.16
CA PHE A 53 3.91 5.52 -4.74
C PHE A 53 4.43 4.11 -4.48
N CYS A 54 5.24 3.56 -5.38
CA CYS A 54 5.83 2.22 -5.21
C CYS A 54 6.65 2.11 -3.93
N GLN A 55 7.50 3.12 -3.64
CA GLN A 55 8.30 3.15 -2.42
C GLN A 55 7.42 3.22 -1.16
N LEU A 56 6.46 4.15 -1.14
CA LEU A 56 5.55 4.33 -0.01
C LEU A 56 4.67 3.09 0.24
N ALA A 57 4.17 2.47 -0.83
CA ALA A 57 3.34 1.26 -0.74
C ALA A 57 4.14 0.07 -0.18
N GLN A 58 5.40 -0.07 -0.56
CA GLN A 58 6.28 -1.13 -0.04
C GLN A 58 6.53 -0.96 1.46
N GLU A 59 6.82 0.26 1.92
CA GLU A 59 6.99 0.56 3.35
C GLU A 59 5.70 0.25 4.13
N LEU A 60 4.55 0.74 3.64
CA LEU A 60 3.27 0.54 4.30
C LEU A 60 2.87 -0.93 4.35
N ALA A 61 3.13 -1.71 3.30
CA ALA A 61 2.82 -3.14 3.25
C ALA A 61 3.56 -3.93 4.34
N LEU A 62 4.83 -3.61 4.59
CA LEU A 62 5.62 -4.25 5.66
C LEU A 62 5.03 -3.97 7.05
N GLU A 63 4.60 -2.73 7.28
CA GLU A 63 4.01 -2.28 8.54
C GLU A 63 2.64 -2.89 8.78
N CYS A 64 1.73 -2.77 7.80
CA CYS A 64 0.41 -3.37 7.87
C CYS A 64 0.49 -4.89 8.03
N GLY A 65 1.42 -5.55 7.33
CA GLY A 65 1.67 -6.98 7.49
C GLY A 65 2.19 -7.36 8.88
N GLY A 66 2.90 -6.46 9.57
CA GLY A 66 3.27 -6.63 10.97
C GLY A 66 2.04 -6.59 11.90
N ILE A 67 1.16 -5.62 11.69
CA ILE A 67 -0.07 -5.45 12.48
C ILE A 67 -1.01 -6.65 12.29
N VAL A 68 -1.28 -7.04 11.03
CA VAL A 68 -2.16 -8.18 10.71
C VAL A 68 -1.63 -9.47 11.34
N ARG A 69 -0.32 -9.77 11.20
CA ARG A 69 0.27 -10.95 11.85
C ARG A 69 0.22 -10.88 13.39
N GLY A 70 0.31 -9.70 13.96
CA GLY A 70 0.12 -9.48 15.39
C GLY A 70 -1.31 -9.81 15.83
N LEU A 71 -2.30 -9.33 15.07
CA LEU A 71 -3.71 -9.64 15.30
C LEU A 71 -4.00 -11.13 15.14
N ASP A 72 -3.45 -11.79 14.13
CA ASP A 72 -3.61 -13.24 13.93
C ASP A 72 -3.12 -14.03 15.15
N ARG A 73 -1.99 -13.63 15.75
CA ARG A 73 -1.47 -14.29 16.98
C ARG A 73 -2.38 -14.10 18.19
N VAL A 74 -3.06 -12.97 18.30
CA VAL A 74 -4.01 -12.70 19.39
C VAL A 74 -5.31 -13.47 19.16
N CYS A 75 -5.81 -13.48 17.91
CA CYS A 75 -7.07 -14.12 17.55
C CYS A 75 -6.99 -15.66 17.50
N VAL A 76 -5.81 -16.23 17.16
CA VAL A 76 -5.57 -17.68 17.14
C VAL A 76 -5.00 -18.18 18.48
N GLY A 77 -4.60 -17.27 19.38
CA GLY A 77 -3.80 -17.56 20.58
C GLY A 77 -4.52 -18.01 21.85
N ASP A 78 -5.84 -18.28 21.82
CA ASP A 78 -6.57 -18.77 23.00
C ASP A 78 -7.24 -20.15 22.80
N GLY A 79 -6.73 -20.91 21.82
CA GLY A 79 -7.21 -22.25 21.46
C GLY A 79 -6.28 -23.40 21.85
N GLY A 80 -6.00 -23.59 23.15
CA GLY A 80 -5.53 -24.88 23.71
C GLY A 80 -4.08 -24.92 24.25
N PRO A 81 -3.77 -25.80 25.24
CA PRO A 81 -4.34 -27.15 25.36
C PRO A 81 -5.28 -27.34 26.56
N ALA A 82 -6.44 -27.96 26.30
CA ALA A 82 -7.21 -28.62 27.34
C ALA A 82 -6.38 -29.78 27.90
N THR A 83 -5.92 -29.64 29.13
CA THR A 83 -5.32 -30.72 29.92
C THR A 83 -6.40 -31.74 30.28
N GLY A 84 -6.79 -32.56 29.30
CA GLY A 84 -7.58 -33.77 29.51
C GLY A 84 -6.70 -34.90 30.04
N GLY A 85 -6.29 -34.81 31.30
CA GLY A 85 -5.67 -35.90 32.05
C GLY A 85 -6.68 -36.47 33.05
N GLY A 86 -7.53 -37.39 32.60
CA GLY A 86 -8.43 -38.15 33.47
C GLY A 86 -7.63 -39.19 34.25
N ALA A 87 -7.77 -39.14 35.58
CA ALA A 87 -7.41 -40.19 36.51
C ALA A 87 -8.57 -41.19 36.66
#